data_AF-A0A7V9T791-F1
#
_entry.id   AF-A0A7V9T791-F1
#
_cell.length_a   1.000
_cell.length_b   1.000
_cell.length_c   1.000
_cell.angle_alpha   90.00
_cell.angle_beta   90.00
_cell.angle_gamma   90.00
#
_symmetry.space_group_name_H-M   'P 1'
#
loop_
_entity.id
_entity.type
_entity.pdbx_description
1 polymer ?
#
loop_
_entity_poly.entity_id
_entity_poly.type
_entity_poly.pdbx_seq_one_letter_code
_entity_poly.pdbx_strand_id
1 'polypeptide(L)'
;MQTAVYGAGGVCRIVSLTFRLTVVPWAAERAVTAGHVPDGFAAYDRWAGALYVVHMLTAYVGSAVLGMAVLASDALPTWLGWAGVVWGLVFAAGFVATRFAGPFNPPFWAHLYTGTVGLVRLLG
;
A
#
# COMPACT_ATOMS: atom_id res chain seq x y z
N MET A 1 -8.46 0.70 -16.75
CA MET A 1 -8.28 -0.41 -15.78
C MET A 1 -7.33 -0.04 -14.65
N GLN A 2 -6.13 0.48 -14.93
CA GLN A 2 -5.15 0.91 -13.93
C GLN A 2 -5.68 1.97 -12.93
N THR A 3 -6.40 2.99 -13.43
CA THR A 3 -6.99 4.05 -12.59
C THR A 3 -7.99 3.52 -11.56
N ALA A 4 -8.79 2.52 -11.94
CA ALA A 4 -9.78 1.92 -11.05
C ALA A 4 -9.13 1.09 -9.93
N VAL A 5 -8.09 0.32 -10.26
CA VAL A 5 -7.32 -0.48 -9.29
C VAL A 5 -6.58 0.44 -8.31
N TYR A 6 -5.93 1.49 -8.81
CA TYR A 6 -5.27 2.48 -7.96
C TYR A 6 -6.27 3.25 -7.08
N GLY A 7 -7.41 3.65 -7.64
CA GLY A 7 -8.46 4.37 -6.91
C GLY A 7 -9.05 3.54 -5.78
N ALA A 8 -9.40 2.29 -6.05
CA ALA A 8 -9.90 1.36 -5.03
C ALA A 8 -8.87 1.12 -3.91
N GLY A 9 -7.61 0.87 -4.28
CA GLY A 9 -6.51 0.74 -3.32
C GLY A 9 -6.31 2.00 -2.48
N GLY A 10 -6.45 3.19 -3.08
CA GLY A 10 -6.39 4.48 -2.41
C GLY A 10 -7.51 4.66 -1.38
N VAL A 11 -8.74 4.30 -1.72
CA VAL A 11 -9.88 4.32 -0.78
C VAL A 11 -9.61 3.38 0.40
N CYS A 12 -9.16 2.14 0.13
CA CYS A 12 -8.81 1.20 1.18
C CYS A 12 -7.73 1.76 2.13
N ARG A 13 -6.72 2.45 1.58
CA ARG A 13 -5.68 3.12 2.37
C ARG A 13 -6.24 4.21 3.26
N ILE A 14 -7.05 5.11 2.69
CA ILE A 14 -7.63 6.25 3.41
C ILE A 14 -8.46 5.73 4.57
N VAL A 15 -9.38 4.79 4.33
CA VAL A 15 -10.25 4.23 5.36
C VAL A 15 -9.42 3.55 6.47
N SER A 16 -8.45 2.70 6.10
CA SER A 16 -7.56 2.03 7.06
C SER A 16 -6.72 3.04 7.87
N LEU A 17 -6.24 4.10 7.22
CA LEU A 17 -5.45 5.14 7.87
C LEU A 17 -6.30 5.96 8.83
N THR A 18 -7.50 6.38 8.42
CA THR A 18 -8.45 7.10 9.27
C THR A 18 -8.76 6.29 10.52
N PHE A 19 -9.02 4.98 10.39
CA PHE A 19 -9.21 4.10 11.54
C PHE A 19 -8.00 4.13 12.50
N ARG A 20 -6.78 3.95 11.97
CA ARG A 20 -5.55 3.96 12.78
C ARG A 20 -5.27 5.30 13.48
N LEU A 21 -5.68 6.41 12.87
CA LEU A 21 -5.45 7.75 13.41
C LEU A 21 -6.56 8.23 14.35
N THR A 22 -7.73 7.60 14.34
CA THR A 22 -8.90 8.06 15.12
C THR A 22 -9.38 7.03 16.13
N VAL A 23 -9.66 5.80 15.68
CA VAL A 23 -10.27 4.77 16.51
C VAL A 23 -9.26 4.11 17.44
N VAL A 24 -8.02 3.90 16.97
CA VAL A 24 -6.97 3.30 17.82
C VAL A 24 -6.61 4.18 19.02
N PRO A 25 -6.35 5.50 18.87
CA PRO A 25 -6.14 6.39 20.02
C PRO A 25 -7.34 6.44 20.96
N TRP A 26 -8.55 6.58 20.42
CA TRP A 26 -9.78 6.58 21.21
C TRP A 26 -9.96 5.28 22.03
N ALA A 27 -9.71 4.12 21.41
CA ALA A 27 -9.81 2.83 22.09
C ALA A 27 -8.75 2.67 23.18
N ALA A 28 -7.55 3.20 22.96
CA ALA A 28 -6.48 3.24 23.96
C ALA A 28 -6.87 4.11 25.16
N GLU A 29 -7.41 5.31 24.93
CA GLU A 29 -7.91 6.21 26.00
C GLU A 29 -9.02 5.55 26.83
N ARG A 30 -9.94 4.85 26.16
CA ARG A 30 -11.01 4.09 26.83
C ARG A 30 -10.48 2.91 27.64
N ALA A 31 -9.49 2.18 27.11
CA ALA A 31 -8.87 1.09 27.83
C ALA A 31 -8.18 1.56 29.12
N VAL A 32 -7.51 2.72 29.08
CA VAL A 32 -6.88 3.32 30.27
C VAL A 32 -7.92 3.77 31.29
N THR A 33 -9.04 4.36 30.83
CA THR A 33 -10.05 4.95 31.73
C THR A 33 -11.01 3.91 32.31
N ALA A 34 -11.45 2.94 31.51
CA ALA A 34 -12.44 1.92 31.88
C ALA A 34 -11.80 0.59 32.32
N GLY A 35 -10.49 0.42 32.13
CA GLY A 35 -9.76 -0.80 32.50
C GLY A 35 -9.95 -1.97 31.53
N HIS A 36 -10.69 -1.80 30.42
CA HIS A 36 -10.87 -2.82 29.39
C HIS A 36 -10.97 -2.20 27.99
N VAL A 37 -10.57 -2.96 26.97
CA VAL A 37 -10.69 -2.55 25.57
C VAL A 37 -12.18 -2.51 25.18
N PRO A 38 -12.64 -1.50 24.39
CA PRO A 38 -14.03 -1.44 23.93
C PRO A 38 -14.44 -2.69 23.13
N ASP A 39 -15.68 -3.14 23.36
CA ASP A 39 -16.26 -4.26 22.62
C ASP A 39 -16.27 -3.97 21.12
N GLY A 40 -15.97 -5.00 20.32
CA GLY A 40 -15.92 -4.88 18.86
C GLY A 40 -14.66 -4.24 18.28
N PHE A 41 -13.78 -3.62 19.10
CA PHE A 41 -12.52 -3.04 18.61
C PHE A 41 -11.68 -4.04 17.80
N ALA A 42 -11.52 -5.27 18.30
CA ALA A 42 -10.77 -6.32 17.61
C ALA A 42 -11.38 -6.74 16.26
N ALA A 43 -12.69 -6.57 16.06
CA ALA A 43 -13.32 -6.81 14.76
C ALA A 43 -13.00 -5.68 13.77
N TYR A 44 -13.10 -4.43 14.23
CA TYR A 44 -12.76 -3.27 13.41
C TYR A 44 -11.26 -3.20 13.07
N ASP A 45 -10.38 -3.57 14.00
CA ASP A 45 -8.95 -3.61 13.76
C ASP A 45 -8.58 -4.64 12.68
N ARG A 46 -9.18 -5.85 12.74
CA ARG A 46 -9.01 -6.86 11.68
C ARG A 46 -9.54 -6.38 10.33
N TRP A 47 -10.68 -5.71 10.31
CA TRP A 47 -11.25 -5.14 9.08
C TRP A 47 -10.35 -4.04 8.48
N ALA A 48 -9.84 -3.12 9.30
CA ALA A 48 -8.90 -2.09 8.88
C ALA A 48 -7.57 -2.69 8.41
N GLY A 49 -7.13 -3.79 9.02
CA GLY A 49 -6.01 -4.61 8.56
C GLY A 49 -6.25 -5.22 7.18
N ALA A 50 -7.43 -5.80 6.93
CA ALA A 50 -7.79 -6.35 5.62
C ALA A 50 -7.80 -5.28 4.51
N LEU A 51 -8.35 -4.09 4.80
CA LEU A 51 -8.30 -2.96 3.87
C LEU A 51 -6.85 -2.54 3.55
N TYR A 52 -5.98 -2.55 4.56
CA TYR A 52 -4.56 -2.26 4.36
C TYR A 52 -3.89 -3.29 3.44
N VAL A 53 -4.20 -4.58 3.61
CA VAL A 53 -3.68 -5.66 2.75
C VAL A 53 -4.10 -5.45 1.30
N VAL A 54 -5.38 -5.14 1.07
CA VAL A 54 -5.90 -4.85 -0.29
C VAL A 54 -5.15 -3.68 -0.90
N HIS A 55 -4.98 -2.58 -0.16
CA HIS A 55 -4.21 -1.43 -0.62
C HIS A 55 -2.78 -1.84 -1.04
N MET A 56 -2.04 -2.54 -0.19
CA MET A 56 -0.65 -2.92 -0.47
C MET A 56 -0.54 -3.76 -1.75
N LEU A 57 -1.39 -4.77 -1.90
CA LEU A 57 -1.39 -5.62 -3.10
C LEU A 57 -1.72 -4.82 -4.36
N THR A 58 -2.73 -3.96 -4.30
CA THR A 58 -3.08 -3.10 -5.45
C THR A 58 -1.98 -2.12 -5.81
N ALA A 59 -1.22 -1.60 -4.85
CA ALA A 59 -0.11 -0.70 -5.10
C ALA A 59 1.10 -1.40 -5.74
N TYR A 60 1.43 -2.62 -5.31
CA TYR A 60 2.49 -3.43 -5.93
C TYR A 60 2.13 -3.89 -7.34
N VAL A 61 0.90 -4.36 -7.55
CA VAL A 61 0.37 -4.64 -8.88
C VAL A 61 0.39 -3.38 -9.75
N GLY A 62 -0.02 -2.24 -9.18
CA GLY A 62 0.02 -0.94 -9.85
C GLY A 62 1.43 -0.55 -10.30
N SER A 63 2.45 -0.84 -9.48
CA SER A 63 3.87 -0.61 -9.81
C SER A 63 4.33 -1.48 -10.99
N ALA A 64 3.95 -2.77 -11.00
CA ALA A 64 4.28 -3.66 -12.11
C ALA A 64 3.59 -3.23 -13.41
N VAL A 65 2.31 -2.87 -13.35
CA VAL A 65 1.55 -2.37 -14.51
C VAL A 65 2.15 -1.06 -15.04
N LEU A 66 2.56 -0.15 -14.16
CA LEU A 66 3.25 1.08 -14.56
C LEU A 66 4.60 0.77 -15.21
N GLY A 67 5.38 -0.17 -14.68
CA GLY A 67 6.62 -0.63 -15.29
C GLY A 67 6.42 -1.20 -16.70
N MET A 68 5.38 -2.03 -16.89
CA MET A 68 4.99 -2.54 -18.21
C MET A 68 4.60 -1.41 -19.17
N ALA A 69 3.88 -0.40 -18.69
CA ALA A 69 3.51 0.76 -19.50
C ALA A 69 4.75 1.57 -19.91
N VAL A 70 5.73 1.73 -19.02
CA VAL A 70 7.02 2.34 -19.34
C VAL A 70 7.76 1.55 -20.41
N LEU A 71 7.84 0.22 -20.30
CA LEU A 71 8.48 -0.63 -21.32
C LEU A 71 7.78 -0.58 -22.68
N ALA A 72 6.47 -0.35 -22.69
CA ALA A 72 5.68 -0.19 -23.91
C ALA A 72 5.72 1.23 -24.48
N SER A 73 6.44 2.16 -23.85
CA SER A 73 6.54 3.56 -24.24
C SER A 73 7.99 4.00 -24.44
N ASP A 74 8.24 4.89 -25.38
CA ASP A 74 9.55 5.55 -25.51
C ASP A 74 9.68 6.80 -24.61
N ALA A 75 8.75 6.98 -23.67
CA ALA A 75 8.66 8.20 -22.85
C ALA A 75 9.68 8.22 -21.70
N LEU A 76 10.17 7.06 -21.27
CA LEU A 76 11.07 6.92 -20.13
C LEU A 76 12.12 5.82 -20.40
N PRO A 77 13.28 5.85 -19.74
CA PRO A 77 14.32 4.84 -19.92
C PRO A 77 13.84 3.41 -19.63
N THR A 78 14.21 2.45 -20.47
CA THR A 78 13.79 1.04 -20.36
C THR A 78 14.13 0.40 -19.01
N TRP A 79 15.26 0.79 -18.38
CA TRP A 79 15.66 0.28 -17.07
C TRP A 79 14.60 0.57 -16.00
N LEU A 80 13.91 1.71 -16.10
CA LEU A 80 12.88 2.14 -15.14
C LEU A 80 11.60 1.31 -15.29
N GLY A 81 11.31 0.85 -16.51
CA GLY A 81 10.23 -0.08 -16.78
C GLY A 81 10.47 -1.44 -16.15
N TRP A 82 11.66 -2.03 -16.36
CA TRP A 82 12.04 -3.28 -15.71
C TRP A 82 12.10 -3.17 -14.18
N ALA A 83 12.62 -2.05 -13.67
CA ALA A 83 12.61 -1.78 -12.23
C ALA A 83 11.18 -1.85 -11.66
N GLY A 84 10.19 -1.26 -12.33
CA GLY A 84 8.79 -1.32 -11.90
C GLY A 84 8.20 -2.71 -11.87
N VAL A 85 8.45 -3.49 -12.93
CA VAL A 85 7.97 -4.87 -13.05
C VAL A 85 8.57 -5.74 -11.94
N VAL A 86 9.89 -5.73 -11.79
CA VAL A 86 10.59 -6.51 -10.76
C VAL A 86 10.16 -6.05 -9.37
N TRP A 87 10.06 -4.75 -9.13
CA TRP A 87 9.65 -4.19 -7.84
C TRP A 87 8.26 -4.64 -7.44
N GLY A 88 7.27 -4.45 -8.32
CA GLY A 88 5.89 -4.85 -8.06
C GLY A 88 5.76 -6.34 -7.75
N LEU A 89 6.44 -7.20 -8.53
CA LEU A 89 6.38 -8.64 -8.33
C LEU A 89 7.08 -9.09 -7.04
N VAL A 90 8.31 -8.62 -6.79
CA VAL A 90 9.10 -9.00 -5.60
C VAL A 90 8.40 -8.56 -4.33
N PHE A 91 7.89 -7.34 -4.27
CA PHE A 91 7.24 -6.84 -3.07
C PHE A 91 5.85 -7.44 -2.87
N ALA A 92 5.08 -7.70 -3.93
CA ALA A 92 3.82 -8.45 -3.80
C ALA A 92 4.05 -9.87 -3.29
N ALA A 93 4.99 -10.61 -3.90
CA ALA A 93 5.32 -11.96 -3.49
C ALA A 93 5.89 -12.00 -2.07
N GLY A 94 6.81 -11.10 -1.74
CA GLY A 94 7.38 -10.95 -0.40
C GLY A 94 6.31 -10.67 0.65
N PHE A 95 5.40 -9.74 0.37
CA PHE A 95 4.30 -9.38 1.27
C PHE A 95 3.34 -10.55 1.54
N VAL A 96 3.03 -11.35 0.51
CA VAL A 96 2.23 -12.58 0.67
C VAL A 96 3.02 -13.65 1.43
N ALA A 97 4.29 -13.86 1.10
CA ALA A 97 5.14 -14.87 1.73
C ALA A 97 5.36 -14.61 3.22
N THR A 98 5.45 -13.35 3.64
CA THR A 98 5.55 -12.95 5.05
C THR A 98 4.20 -12.82 5.74
N ARG A 99 3.12 -13.35 5.15
CA ARG A 99 1.75 -13.34 5.69
C ARG A 99 1.28 -11.93 6.07
N PHE A 100 1.53 -10.97 5.18
CA PHE A 100 1.13 -9.57 5.34
C PHE A 100 1.83 -8.85 6.50
N ALA A 101 2.97 -9.35 6.96
CA ALA A 101 3.77 -8.80 8.04
C ALA A 101 5.24 -8.59 7.63
N GLY A 102 6.06 -8.06 8.53
CA GLY A 102 7.51 -7.96 8.32
C GLY A 102 7.95 -6.84 7.36
N PRO A 103 9.13 -6.96 6.74
CA PRO A 103 9.81 -5.84 6.08
C PRO A 103 9.17 -5.38 4.77
N PHE A 104 8.26 -6.17 4.20
CA PHE A 104 7.47 -5.82 3.00
C PHE A 104 6.15 -5.13 3.36
N ASN A 105 5.81 -5.05 4.64
CA ASN A 105 4.60 -4.38 5.13
C ASN A 105 4.66 -2.83 5.10
N PRO A 106 5.82 -2.14 5.22
CA PRO A 106 5.86 -0.69 5.21
C PRO A 106 5.28 -0.09 3.91
N PRO A 107 4.35 0.87 4.01
CA PRO A 107 3.75 1.50 2.83
C PRO A 107 4.76 2.30 2.03
N PHE A 108 5.91 2.63 2.63
CA PHE A 108 7.04 3.27 1.96
C PHE A 108 7.43 2.56 0.65
N TRP A 109 7.51 1.23 0.66
CA TRP A 109 7.90 0.46 -0.53
C TRP A 109 6.88 0.55 -1.66
N ALA A 110 5.60 0.71 -1.32
CA ALA A 110 4.52 0.86 -2.29
C ALA A 110 4.54 2.23 -2.99
N HIS A 111 5.22 3.23 -2.41
CA HIS A 111 5.30 4.58 -2.96
C HIS A 111 6.66 4.93 -3.57
N LEU A 112 7.72 4.23 -3.17
CA LEU A 112 9.09 4.53 -3.60
C LEU A 112 9.23 4.49 -5.13
N TYR A 113 8.76 3.41 -5.76
CA TYR A 113 8.84 3.27 -7.22
C TYR A 113 8.11 4.39 -7.96
N THR A 114 6.84 4.65 -7.60
CA THR A 114 6.06 5.73 -8.22
C THR A 114 6.70 7.10 -8.01
N GLY A 115 7.34 7.34 -6.86
CA GLY A 115 8.11 8.55 -6.59
C GLY A 115 9.33 8.67 -7.50
N THR A 116 10.08 7.58 -7.68
CA THR A 116 11.23 7.54 -8.60
C THR A 116 10.81 7.83 -10.04
N VAL A 117 9.71 7.25 -10.51
CA VAL A 117 9.18 7.54 -11.86
C VAL A 117 8.85 9.02 -12.03
N GLY A 118 8.18 9.63 -11.04
CA GLY A 118 7.87 11.06 -11.05
C GLY A 118 9.12 11.94 -11.07
N LEU A 119 10.13 11.61 -10.26
CA LEU A 119 11.41 12.35 -10.23
C LEU A 119 12.16 12.26 -11.55
N VAL A 120 12.31 11.06 -12.13
CA VAL A 120 12.98 10.88 -13.42
C VAL A 120 12.27 11.68 -14.51
N ARG A 121 10.93 11.71 -14.49
CA ARG A 121 10.15 12.47 -15.47
C ARG A 121 10.28 13.99 -15.33
N LEU A 122 10.55 14.49 -14.13
CA LEU A 122 10.77 15.93 -13.86
C LEU A 122 12.18 16.39 -14.21
N LEU A 123 13.16 15.48 -14.14
CA LEU A 123 14.58 15.80 -14.33
C LEU A 123 15.11 15.49 -15.75
N GLY A 124 14.35 14.76 -16.56
CA GLY A 124 14.66 14.44 -17.96
C GLY A 124 13.63 15.03 -18.92
#